data_AF-A0A497A824-F1
#
_entry.id   AF-A0A497A824-F1
#
_cell.length_a   1.000
_cell.length_b   1.000
_cell.length_c   1.000
_cell.angle_alpha   90.00
_cell.angle_beta   90.00
_cell.angle_gamma   90.00
#
_symmetry.space_group_name_H-M   'P 1'
#
loop_
_entity.id
_entity.type
_entity.pdbx_description
1 polymer ?
#
loop_
_entity_poly.entity_id
_entity_poly.type
_entity_poly.pdbx_seq_one_letter_code
_entity_poly.pdbx_strand_id
1 'polypeptide(L)'
;MQTSECRLAIERLLAYLEDPDLHRAEADAAIKHMSTCPYCRGRMDRFIRALATGEEDRLTCRECQDLLPGYLQAEMEGQADEERRHSVALHLATCPHCSTVYASLRDLAELAYGEKGGEPLHYPVPDLSFLRPEKAAPLPMPKIPWRLDEWGRLVIEFSSELLRALQAPACQPAYAAAGLKSAGSRRVLYRFSLKEVEDLEVTITAEEMRKDPARCTLIVEVDIPGRGGWPNLAGTEVRLRRGEQELGTQWTDAFGQAVFEGVHTEDLAHLVFEIAPVQGP
;
A
#
# COMPACT_ATOMS: atom_id res chain seq x y z
N MET A 1 6.56 2.34 37.61
CA MET A 1 5.22 2.93 37.39
C MET A 1 5.02 4.04 38.42
N GLN A 2 4.56 5.23 38.02
CA GLN A 2 4.34 6.33 38.96
C GLN A 2 3.08 6.05 39.79
N THR A 3 3.22 6.01 41.12
CA THR A 3 2.07 5.86 42.04
C THR A 3 1.56 7.23 42.49
N SER A 4 0.34 7.27 43.04
CA SER A 4 -0.21 8.48 43.69
C SER A 4 0.71 8.98 44.81
N GLU A 5 1.36 8.07 45.54
CA GLU A 5 2.35 8.38 46.58
C GLU A 5 3.60 9.06 46.01
N CYS A 6 4.07 8.64 44.82
CA CYS A 6 5.20 9.31 44.15
C CYS A 6 4.86 10.75 43.78
N ARG A 7 3.61 11.02 43.36
CA ARG A 7 3.17 12.39 43.03
C ARG A 7 3.12 13.26 44.29
N LEU A 8 2.53 12.74 45.37
CA LEU A 8 2.44 13.44 46.66
C LEU A 8 3.83 13.75 47.24
N ALA A 9 4.80 12.83 47.10
CA ALA A 9 6.17 13.06 47.53
C ALA A 9 6.83 14.23 46.77
N ILE A 10 6.58 14.35 45.46
CA ILE A 10 7.09 15.48 44.66
C ILE A 10 6.42 16.79 45.08
N GLU A 11 5.10 16.81 45.24
CA GLU A 11 4.35 18.00 45.66
C GLU A 11 4.86 18.53 47.02
N ARG A 12 5.09 17.64 47.98
CA ARG A 12 5.67 18.00 49.30
C ARG A 12 7.09 18.53 49.20
N LEU A 13 7.91 17.94 48.33
CA LEU A 13 9.28 18.42 48.12
C LEU A 13 9.28 19.81 47.47
N LEU A 14 8.39 20.07 46.51
CA LEU A 14 8.23 21.38 45.89
C LEU A 14 7.76 22.44 46.91
N ALA A 15 6.75 22.11 47.73
CA ALA A 15 6.27 23.00 48.79
C ALA A 15 7.39 23.36 49.80
N TYR A 16 8.25 22.38 50.13
CA TYR A 16 9.42 22.62 50.98
C TYR A 16 10.47 23.54 50.34
N LEU A 17 10.67 23.47 49.02
CA LEU A 17 11.59 24.38 48.32
C LEU A 17 11.06 25.82 48.29
N GLU A 18 9.73 26.01 48.35
CA GLU A 18 9.09 27.32 48.42
C GLU A 18 9.11 27.91 49.84
N ASP A 19 8.73 27.12 50.86
CA ASP A 19 8.75 27.52 52.28
C ASP A 19 9.32 26.39 53.16
N PRO A 20 10.64 26.41 53.43
CA PRO A 20 11.31 25.35 54.17
C PRO A 20 10.87 25.20 55.63
N ASP A 21 10.43 26.28 56.25
CA ASP A 21 10.10 26.31 57.68
C ASP A 21 8.71 25.72 57.93
N LEU A 22 7.76 25.96 57.03
CA LEU A 22 6.40 25.45 57.13
C LEU A 22 6.30 23.95 56.79
N HIS A 23 7.10 23.47 55.83
CA HIS A 23 6.92 22.14 55.23
C HIS A 23 7.99 21.11 55.63
N ARG A 24 8.83 21.39 56.63
CA ARG A 24 9.93 20.49 57.06
C ARG A 24 9.49 19.05 57.35
N ALA A 25 8.41 18.86 58.11
CA ALA A 25 7.93 17.52 58.46
C ALA A 25 7.38 16.75 57.24
N GLU A 26 6.82 17.47 56.27
CA GLU A 26 6.29 16.89 55.03
C GLU A 26 7.42 16.53 54.06
N ALA A 27 8.51 17.31 54.08
CA ALA A 27 9.75 17.03 53.36
C ALA A 27 10.42 15.75 53.86
N ASP A 28 10.50 15.52 55.17
CA ASP A 28 11.07 14.27 55.73
C ASP A 28 10.30 13.03 55.24
N ALA A 29 8.98 13.11 55.20
CA ALA A 29 8.14 12.04 54.65
C ALA A 29 8.36 11.84 53.15
N ALA A 30 8.52 12.92 52.38
CA ALA A 30 8.85 12.86 50.95
C ALA A 30 10.22 12.23 50.71
N ILE A 31 11.26 12.67 51.43
CA ILE A 31 12.63 12.13 51.35
C ILE A 31 12.65 10.64 51.69
N LYS A 32 11.91 10.23 52.73
CA LYS A 32 11.75 8.81 53.09
C LYS A 32 11.10 7.99 51.97
N HIS A 33 10.06 8.50 51.32
CA HIS A 33 9.46 7.82 50.17
C HIS A 33 10.44 7.77 48.98
N MET A 34 11.10 8.88 48.66
CA MET A 34 12.00 8.95 47.52
C MET A 34 13.24 8.06 47.66
N SER A 35 13.73 7.88 48.89
CA SER A 35 14.84 6.96 49.18
C SER A 35 14.42 5.48 49.13
N THR A 36 13.14 5.14 49.34
CA THR A 36 12.66 3.74 49.37
C THR A 36 12.02 3.29 48.06
N CYS A 37 11.37 4.19 47.33
CA CYS A 37 10.72 3.90 46.05
C CYS A 37 11.75 3.88 44.91
N PRO A 38 11.93 2.75 44.17
CA PRO A 38 12.90 2.65 43.08
C PRO A 38 12.66 3.68 41.96
N TYR A 39 11.40 4.02 41.71
CA TYR A 39 11.02 5.01 40.70
C TYR A 39 11.48 6.42 41.09
N CYS A 40 11.22 6.85 42.33
CA CYS A 40 11.65 8.15 42.81
C CYS A 40 13.16 8.24 42.95
N ARG A 41 13.82 7.17 43.42
CA ARG A 41 15.29 7.11 43.51
C ARG A 41 15.95 7.32 42.15
N GLY A 42 15.53 6.58 41.13
CA GLY A 42 16.07 6.74 39.77
C GLY A 42 15.77 8.10 39.12
N ARG A 43 14.76 8.83 39.62
CA ARG A 43 14.50 10.22 39.20
C ARG A 43 15.41 11.21 39.92
N MET A 44 15.67 11.03 41.22
CA MET A 44 16.63 11.83 41.98
C MET A 44 18.05 11.68 41.45
N ASP A 45 18.49 10.46 41.17
CA ASP A 45 19.84 10.22 40.64
C ASP A 45 20.08 10.97 39.32
N ARG A 46 19.05 11.05 38.46
CA ARG A 46 19.12 11.83 37.22
C ARG A 46 19.16 13.33 37.48
N PHE A 47 18.34 13.82 38.40
CA PHE A 47 18.36 15.23 38.78
C PHE A 47 19.72 15.64 39.36
N ILE A 48 20.30 14.81 40.24
CA ILE A 48 21.63 15.03 40.82
C ILE A 48 22.70 15.02 39.72
N ARG A 49 22.63 14.10 38.76
CA ARG A 49 23.56 14.08 37.61
C ARG A 49 23.45 15.35 36.76
N ALA A 50 22.24 15.82 36.48
CA ALA A 50 22.02 17.07 35.74
C ALA A 50 22.54 18.30 36.49
N LEU A 51 22.42 18.34 37.83
CA LEU A 51 23.01 19.40 38.64
C LEU A 51 24.54 19.32 38.68
N ALA A 52 25.11 18.11 38.67
CA ALA A 52 26.55 17.89 38.75
C ALA A 52 27.29 18.25 37.45
N THR A 53 26.63 18.19 36.29
CA THR A 53 27.23 18.54 35.00
C THR A 53 27.44 20.05 34.82
N GLY A 54 26.65 20.90 35.49
CA GLY A 54 26.74 22.37 35.37
C GLY A 54 26.38 22.92 33.97
N GLU A 55 26.13 22.04 33.00
CA GLU A 55 25.68 22.35 31.65
C GLU A 55 24.16 22.34 31.59
N GLU A 56 23.59 23.40 31.02
CA GLU A 56 22.16 23.50 30.78
C GLU A 56 21.76 22.74 29.53
N ASP A 57 20.73 21.92 29.65
CA ASP A 57 20.05 21.29 28.52
C ASP A 57 19.31 22.36 27.71
N ARG A 58 19.89 22.77 26.58
CA ARG A 58 19.34 23.80 25.69
C ARG A 58 18.33 23.25 24.68
N LEU A 59 18.21 21.93 24.54
CA LEU A 59 17.31 21.33 23.57
C LEU A 59 15.91 21.19 24.18
N THR A 60 14.91 21.61 23.42
CA THR A 60 13.53 21.21 23.72
C THR A 60 13.34 19.73 23.39
N CYS A 61 12.34 19.08 24.02
CA CYS A 61 12.02 17.69 23.69
C CYS A 61 11.68 17.50 22.20
N ARG A 62 11.08 18.50 21.55
CA ARG A 62 10.75 18.45 20.13
C ARG A 62 12.00 18.46 19.27
N GLU A 63 12.91 19.41 19.51
CA GLU A 63 14.19 19.48 18.78
C GLU A 63 15.03 18.23 18.99
N CYS A 64 15.07 17.70 20.22
CA CYS A 64 15.73 16.43 20.50
C CYS A 64 15.13 15.29 19.66
N GLN A 65 13.80 15.14 19.65
CA GLN A 65 13.12 14.10 18.87
C GLN A 65 13.36 14.20 17.37
N ASP A 66 13.38 15.42 16.81
CA ASP A 66 13.67 15.66 15.40
C ASP A 66 15.12 15.27 15.04
N LEU A 67 16.05 15.38 16.00
CA LEU A 67 17.46 15.00 15.83
C LEU A 67 17.74 13.51 16.07
N LEU A 68 16.85 12.77 16.74
CA LEU A 68 17.09 11.36 17.13
C LEU A 68 17.41 10.42 15.97
N PRO A 69 16.72 10.46 14.81
CA PRO A 69 17.04 9.57 13.70
C PRO A 69 18.47 9.76 13.18
N GLY A 70 18.89 11.02 13.00
CA GLY A 70 20.24 11.34 12.53
C GLY A 70 21.30 11.03 13.59
N TYR A 71 21.01 11.27 14.87
CA TYR A 71 21.88 10.90 15.97
C TYR A 71 22.13 9.38 16.02
N LEU A 72 21.07 8.57 15.90
CA LEU A 72 21.18 7.11 15.90
C LEU A 72 21.97 6.61 14.68
N GLN A 73 21.68 7.15 13.49
CA GLN A 73 22.43 6.77 12.28
C GLN A 73 23.92 7.09 12.41
N ALA A 74 24.26 8.30 12.86
CA ALA A 74 25.64 8.72 13.08
C ALA A 74 26.35 7.83 14.13
N GLU A 75 25.63 7.41 15.16
CA GLU A 75 26.14 6.46 16.16
C GLU A 75 26.42 5.07 15.58
N MET A 76 25.54 4.55 14.73
CA MET A 76 25.72 3.26 14.05
C MET A 76 26.86 3.29 13.03
N GLU A 77 27.03 4.42 12.33
CA GLU A 77 28.07 4.60 11.31
C GLU A 77 29.42 5.03 11.90
N GLY A 78 29.49 5.29 13.20
CA GLY A 78 30.69 5.78 13.88
C GLY A 78 31.13 7.19 13.44
N GLN A 79 30.25 7.96 12.80
CA GLN A 79 30.53 9.33 12.36
C GLN A 79 30.09 10.32 13.45
N ALA A 80 30.92 11.30 13.78
CA ALA A 80 30.65 12.22 14.89
C ALA A 80 30.75 13.69 14.46
N ASP A 81 29.61 14.38 14.52
CA ASP A 81 29.56 15.82 14.84
C ASP A 81 29.49 15.92 16.38
N GLU A 82 30.64 16.13 17.01
CA GLU A 82 30.86 16.01 18.46
C GLU A 82 29.91 16.92 19.28
N GLU A 83 29.66 18.14 18.79
CA GLU A 83 28.89 19.16 19.51
C GLU A 83 27.38 18.87 19.51
N ARG A 84 26.85 18.45 18.35
CA ARG A 84 25.45 18.00 18.25
C ARG A 84 25.21 16.71 19.02
N ARG A 85 26.18 15.79 18.98
CA ARG A 85 26.11 14.53 19.72
C ARG A 85 26.07 14.76 21.22
N HIS A 86 26.92 15.67 21.73
CA HIS A 86 26.95 16.03 23.14
C HIS A 86 25.63 16.62 23.62
N SER A 87 25.04 17.53 22.86
CA SER A 87 23.76 18.17 23.21
C SER A 87 22.61 17.16 23.29
N VAL A 88 22.50 16.24 22.31
CA VAL A 88 21.48 15.19 22.32
C VAL A 88 21.72 14.19 23.46
N ALA A 89 22.97 13.80 23.71
CA ALA A 89 23.32 12.89 24.80
C ALA A 89 22.98 13.49 26.19
N LEU A 90 23.25 14.78 26.39
CA LEU A 90 22.88 15.51 27.61
C LEU A 90 21.35 15.52 27.80
N HIS A 91 20.60 15.82 26.74
CA HIS A 91 19.13 15.79 26.79
C HIS A 91 18.59 14.40 27.11
N LEU A 92 19.15 13.35 26.51
CA LEU A 92 18.73 11.96 26.77
C LEU A 92 19.06 11.50 28.20
N ALA A 93 20.16 12.00 28.78
CA ALA A 93 20.48 11.72 30.18
C ALA A 93 19.51 12.40 31.16
N THR A 94 18.98 13.56 30.78
CA THR A 94 18.13 14.42 31.62
C THR A 94 16.64 14.10 31.45
N CYS A 95 16.19 13.86 30.21
CA CYS A 95 14.79 13.70 29.85
C CYS A 95 14.36 12.22 29.74
N PRO A 96 13.55 11.69 30.70
CA PRO A 96 13.05 10.31 30.65
C PRO A 96 12.24 10.01 29.39
N HIS A 97 11.46 10.98 28.92
CA HIS A 97 10.58 10.79 27.78
C HIS A 97 11.40 10.55 26.50
N CYS A 98 12.34 11.45 26.19
CA CYS A 98 13.21 11.30 25.02
C CYS A 98 14.11 10.07 25.13
N SER A 99 14.60 9.72 26.34
CA SER A 99 15.36 8.46 26.54
C SER A 99 14.56 7.20 26.17
N THR A 100 13.25 7.20 26.45
CA THR A 100 12.37 6.06 26.13
C THR A 100 12.09 5.99 24.63
N VAL A 101 11.89 7.15 23.98
CA VAL A 101 11.70 7.25 22.53
C VAL A 101 12.96 6.76 21.81
N TYR A 102 14.14 7.23 22.22
CA TYR A 102 15.41 6.80 21.65
C TYR A 102 15.65 5.30 21.84
N ALA A 103 15.38 4.74 23.03
CA ALA A 103 15.49 3.29 23.25
C ALA A 103 14.56 2.48 22.32
N SER A 104 13.33 2.96 22.10
CA SER A 104 12.38 2.32 21.18
C SER A 104 12.84 2.40 19.73
N LEU A 105 13.40 3.54 19.32
CA LEU A 105 13.96 3.73 17.99
C LEU A 105 15.17 2.82 17.75
N ARG A 106 16.07 2.72 18.73
CA ARG A 106 17.22 1.81 18.66
C ARG A 106 16.78 0.35 18.57
N ASP A 107 15.79 -0.06 19.37
CA ASP A 107 15.22 -1.41 19.31
C ASP A 107 14.68 -1.76 17.92
N LEU A 108 14.03 -0.81 17.23
CA LEU A 108 13.56 -1.00 15.86
C LEU A 108 14.71 -1.08 14.85
N ALA A 109 15.75 -0.27 15.03
CA ALA A 109 16.94 -0.33 14.18
C ALA A 109 17.67 -1.67 14.34
N GLU A 110 17.95 -2.09 15.57
CA GLU A 110 18.57 -3.40 15.86
C GLU A 110 17.76 -4.56 15.24
N LEU A 111 16.43 -4.49 15.28
CA LEU A 111 15.55 -5.47 14.62
C LEU A 111 15.68 -5.45 13.08
N ALA A 112 15.70 -4.26 12.48
CA ALA A 112 15.82 -4.10 11.02
C ALA A 112 17.18 -4.56 10.47
N TYR A 113 18.25 -4.36 11.25
CA TYR A 113 19.60 -4.82 10.89
C TYR A 113 19.89 -6.27 11.31
N GLY A 114 18.92 -6.97 11.91
CA GLY A 114 19.06 -8.36 12.32
C GLY A 114 19.98 -8.59 13.52
N GLU A 115 20.35 -7.53 14.24
CA GLU A 115 21.10 -7.60 15.50
C GLU A 115 20.20 -8.09 16.67
N LYS A 116 18.89 -7.90 16.52
CA LYS A 116 17.87 -8.30 17.49
C LYS A 116 16.70 -8.99 16.77
N GLY A 117 16.10 -9.96 17.45
CA GLY A 117 15.05 -10.80 16.85
C GLY A 117 15.66 -11.93 16.02
N GLY A 118 15.31 -13.18 16.35
CA GLY A 118 15.71 -14.33 15.55
C GLY A 118 14.69 -14.58 14.45
N GLU A 119 15.16 -14.92 13.25
CA GLU A 119 14.29 -15.48 12.23
C GLU A 119 13.60 -16.74 12.80
N PRO A 120 12.27 -16.85 12.74
CA PRO A 120 11.58 -18.06 13.14
C PRO A 120 12.14 -19.25 12.35
N LEU A 121 12.57 -20.31 13.06
CA LEU A 121 13.07 -21.53 12.42
C LEU A 121 12.07 -22.15 11.44
N HIS A 122 10.77 -21.88 11.66
CA HIS A 122 9.69 -22.39 10.83
C HIS A 122 8.63 -21.30 10.65
N TYR A 123 8.35 -20.97 9.40
CA TYR A 123 7.15 -20.26 9.03
C TYR A 123 6.01 -21.27 8.83
N PRO A 124 4.81 -21.03 9.38
CA PRO A 124 3.67 -21.90 9.09
C PRO A 124 3.40 -21.85 7.59
N VAL A 125 3.28 -23.02 6.97
CA VAL A 125 2.80 -23.10 5.58
C VAL A 125 1.33 -22.65 5.60
N PRO A 126 0.95 -21.59 4.86
CA PRO A 126 -0.43 -21.17 4.82
C PRO A 126 -1.29 -22.31 4.26
N ASP A 127 -2.37 -22.64 4.98
CA ASP A 127 -3.33 -23.64 4.50
C ASP A 127 -4.15 -23.03 3.37
N LEU A 128 -3.78 -23.35 2.13
CA LEU A 128 -4.49 -22.94 0.93
C LEU A 128 -5.57 -23.96 0.52
N SER A 129 -5.95 -24.91 1.38
CA SER A 129 -6.97 -25.92 1.06
C SER A 129 -8.37 -25.33 0.79
N PHE A 130 -8.64 -24.12 1.30
CA PHE A 130 -9.84 -23.35 0.98
C PHE A 130 -9.84 -22.81 -0.45
N LEU A 131 -8.66 -22.61 -1.05
CA LEU A 131 -8.53 -22.47 -2.50
C LEU A 131 -8.74 -23.86 -3.09
N ARG A 132 -9.97 -24.36 -3.03
CA ARG A 132 -10.38 -25.45 -3.89
C ARG A 132 -10.23 -24.88 -5.29
N PRO A 133 -9.29 -25.36 -6.14
CA PRO A 133 -9.59 -25.29 -7.55
C PRO A 133 -10.85 -26.12 -7.65
N GLU A 134 -12.02 -25.47 -7.72
CA GLU A 134 -13.09 -26.07 -8.46
C GLU A 134 -12.41 -26.43 -9.77
N LYS A 135 -12.18 -27.72 -9.93
CA LYS A 135 -11.85 -28.31 -11.20
C LYS A 135 -13.11 -28.02 -11.99
N ALA A 136 -13.21 -26.79 -12.50
CA ALA A 136 -14.14 -26.43 -13.53
C ALA A 136 -13.82 -27.50 -14.55
N ALA A 137 -14.70 -28.50 -14.65
CA ALA A 137 -14.71 -29.35 -15.81
C ALA A 137 -14.63 -28.35 -16.95
N PRO A 138 -13.60 -28.42 -17.82
CA PRO A 138 -13.51 -27.48 -18.92
C PRO A 138 -14.84 -27.63 -19.64
N LEU A 139 -15.76 -26.69 -19.41
CA LEU A 139 -16.86 -26.47 -20.29
C LEU A 139 -16.13 -26.31 -21.63
N PRO A 140 -16.43 -27.16 -22.63
CA PRO A 140 -15.78 -27.01 -23.92
C PRO A 140 -15.96 -25.56 -24.29
N MET A 141 -14.88 -24.77 -24.23
CA MET A 141 -14.94 -23.38 -24.62
C MET A 141 -15.48 -23.44 -26.04
N PRO A 142 -16.62 -22.80 -26.33
CA PRO A 142 -17.10 -22.75 -27.69
C PRO A 142 -15.92 -22.26 -28.54
N LYS A 143 -15.59 -22.97 -29.62
CA LYS A 143 -14.51 -22.58 -30.52
C LYS A 143 -14.72 -21.11 -30.83
N ILE A 144 -13.77 -20.28 -30.40
CA ILE A 144 -13.86 -18.84 -30.53
C ILE A 144 -13.87 -18.56 -32.03
N PRO A 145 -14.93 -17.94 -32.58
CA PRO A 145 -15.03 -17.69 -34.02
C PRO A 145 -14.21 -16.43 -34.35
N TRP A 146 -12.89 -16.57 -34.31
CA TRP A 146 -11.98 -15.58 -34.85
C TRP A 146 -11.46 -16.05 -36.22
N ARG A 147 -11.19 -15.10 -37.10
CA ARG A 147 -10.57 -15.36 -38.39
C ARG A 147 -9.68 -14.20 -38.80
N LEU A 148 -8.69 -14.46 -39.64
CA LEU A 148 -8.01 -13.43 -40.41
C LEU A 148 -8.72 -13.28 -41.74
N ASP A 149 -9.05 -12.04 -42.13
CA ASP A 149 -9.58 -11.78 -43.45
C ASP A 149 -8.49 -11.76 -44.54
N GLU A 150 -8.88 -11.60 -45.80
CA GLU A 150 -7.95 -11.55 -46.95
C GLU A 150 -6.94 -10.38 -46.87
N TRP A 151 -7.19 -9.40 -45.99
CA TRP A 151 -6.34 -8.26 -45.74
C TRP A 151 -5.52 -8.38 -44.44
N GLY A 152 -5.57 -9.55 -43.78
CA GLY A 152 -4.86 -9.81 -42.53
C GLY A 152 -5.50 -9.17 -41.29
N ARG A 153 -6.71 -8.63 -41.39
CA ARG A 153 -7.43 -8.09 -40.22
C ARG A 153 -7.92 -9.23 -39.35
N LEU A 154 -7.75 -9.08 -38.04
CA LEU A 154 -8.34 -9.98 -37.07
C LEU A 154 -9.82 -9.64 -36.91
N VAL A 155 -10.67 -10.59 -37.25
CA VAL A 155 -12.12 -10.49 -37.12
C VAL A 155 -12.58 -11.40 -36.00
N ILE A 156 -13.18 -10.83 -34.96
CA ILE A 156 -13.76 -11.55 -33.81
C ILE A 156 -15.27 -11.34 -33.83
N GLU A 157 -16.04 -12.43 -33.95
CA GLU A 157 -17.50 -12.38 -33.91
C GLU A 157 -18.01 -12.84 -32.54
N PHE A 158 -18.83 -12.01 -31.90
CA PHE A 158 -19.50 -12.40 -30.66
C PHE A 158 -20.76 -13.21 -30.99
N SER A 159 -21.01 -14.22 -30.16
CA SER A 159 -22.23 -15.02 -30.22
C SER A 159 -22.85 -15.13 -28.83
N SER A 160 -24.15 -15.44 -28.78
CA SER A 160 -24.85 -15.68 -27.51
C SER A 160 -24.25 -16.85 -26.74
N GLU A 161 -23.70 -17.86 -27.42
CA GLU A 161 -23.00 -18.99 -26.79
C GLU A 161 -21.67 -18.57 -26.17
N LEU A 162 -20.89 -17.72 -26.86
CA LEU A 162 -19.64 -17.17 -26.34
C LEU A 162 -19.90 -16.29 -25.12
N LEU A 163 -20.86 -15.36 -25.21
CA LEU A 163 -21.21 -14.47 -24.09
C LEU A 163 -21.72 -15.25 -22.88
N ARG A 164 -22.51 -16.32 -23.09
CA ARG A 164 -22.97 -17.21 -22.02
C ARG A 164 -21.81 -17.97 -21.37
N ALA A 165 -20.80 -18.39 -22.15
CA ALA A 165 -19.60 -19.01 -21.61
C ALA A 165 -18.75 -18.04 -20.78
N LEU A 166 -18.68 -16.77 -21.19
CA LEU A 166 -18.00 -15.69 -20.47
C LEU A 166 -18.77 -15.19 -19.23
N GLN A 167 -20.10 -15.39 -19.21
CA GLN A 167 -21.00 -15.12 -18.08
C GLN A 167 -20.99 -16.18 -16.99
N ALA A 168 -20.44 -17.37 -17.26
CA ALA A 168 -20.34 -18.42 -16.25
C ALA A 168 -19.73 -17.81 -14.99
N PRO A 169 -20.28 -18.06 -13.79
CA PRO A 169 -19.88 -17.37 -12.58
C PRO A 169 -18.40 -17.61 -12.37
N ALA A 170 -17.59 -16.62 -12.77
CA ALA A 170 -16.21 -16.58 -12.40
C ALA A 170 -16.26 -16.51 -10.87
N CYS A 171 -15.86 -17.60 -10.22
CA CYS A 171 -15.43 -17.57 -8.83
C CYS A 171 -14.23 -16.62 -8.76
N GLN A 172 -14.51 -15.31 -8.83
CA GLN A 172 -13.50 -14.30 -8.69
C GLN A 172 -13.11 -14.27 -7.21
N PRO A 173 -11.82 -14.43 -6.89
CA PRO A 173 -11.36 -14.24 -5.54
C PRO A 173 -11.66 -12.80 -5.11
N ALA A 174 -12.26 -12.62 -3.93
CA ALA A 174 -12.67 -11.32 -3.41
C ALA A 174 -11.53 -10.28 -3.29
N TYR A 175 -10.26 -10.70 -3.35
CA TYR A 175 -9.11 -9.79 -3.25
C TYR A 175 -8.76 -9.07 -4.57
N ALA A 176 -9.26 -9.52 -5.72
CA ALA A 176 -9.08 -8.78 -6.98
C ALA A 176 -9.89 -7.45 -7.02
N ALA A 177 -10.87 -7.28 -6.12
CA ALA A 177 -11.59 -6.03 -5.93
C ALA A 177 -10.86 -5.02 -5.00
N ALA A 178 -9.78 -5.44 -4.32
CA ALA A 178 -9.06 -4.62 -3.33
C ALA A 178 -7.80 -3.94 -3.90
N GLY A 179 -7.57 -4.04 -5.20
CA GLY A 179 -6.47 -3.38 -5.90
C GLY A 179 -6.96 -2.22 -6.76
N LEU A 180 -7.11 -1.04 -6.14
CA LEU A 180 -7.08 0.33 -6.68
C LEU A 180 -8.27 1.17 -6.24
N LYS A 181 -7.91 2.28 -5.59
CA LYS A 181 -8.76 3.43 -5.32
C LYS A 181 -9.51 3.82 -6.60
N SER A 182 -10.78 3.50 -6.66
CA SER A 182 -11.76 4.18 -7.52
C SER A 182 -13.11 4.02 -6.85
N ALA A 183 -13.59 5.12 -6.25
CA ALA A 183 -14.99 5.27 -5.87
C ALA A 183 -15.83 5.20 -7.16
N GLY A 184 -16.14 3.98 -7.61
CA GLY A 184 -16.68 3.84 -8.94
C GLY A 184 -16.44 2.58 -9.76
N SER A 185 -16.18 1.42 -9.17
CA SER A 185 -16.03 0.17 -9.93
C SER A 185 -17.25 -0.06 -10.84
N ARG A 186 -17.09 0.17 -12.15
CA ARG A 186 -18.08 -0.21 -13.16
C ARG A 186 -18.13 -1.73 -13.17
N ARG A 187 -19.33 -2.30 -13.19
CA ARG A 187 -19.49 -3.75 -13.21
C ARG A 187 -19.04 -4.26 -14.57
N VAL A 188 -17.98 -5.06 -14.59
CA VAL A 188 -17.54 -5.76 -15.80
C VAL A 188 -18.60 -6.83 -16.11
N LEU A 189 -19.24 -6.70 -17.26
CA LEU A 189 -20.25 -7.64 -17.75
C LEU A 189 -19.57 -8.86 -18.39
N TYR A 190 -18.51 -8.63 -19.18
CA TYR A 190 -17.74 -9.67 -19.86
C TYR A 190 -16.29 -9.23 -20.04
N ARG A 191 -15.37 -10.19 -20.01
CA ARG A 191 -13.98 -10.01 -20.43
C ARG A 191 -13.58 -11.17 -21.33
N PHE A 192 -13.13 -10.84 -22.54
CA PHE A 192 -12.65 -11.79 -23.53
C PHE A 192 -11.19 -11.48 -23.83
N SER A 193 -10.34 -12.51 -23.93
CA SER A 193 -8.93 -12.35 -24.29
C SER A 193 -8.53 -13.39 -25.33
N LEU A 194 -7.85 -12.95 -26.40
CA LEU A 194 -7.32 -13.78 -27.48
C LEU A 194 -5.79 -13.61 -27.55
N LYS A 195 -5.08 -14.74 -27.54
CA LYS A 195 -3.60 -14.82 -27.64
C LYS A 195 -3.13 -15.81 -28.72
N GLU A 196 -4.02 -16.20 -29.64
CA GLU A 196 -3.74 -17.23 -30.65
C GLU A 196 -3.07 -16.67 -31.91
N VAL A 197 -3.02 -15.34 -32.06
CA VAL A 197 -2.37 -14.66 -33.19
C VAL A 197 -0.94 -14.28 -32.81
N GLU A 198 0.01 -14.58 -33.68
CA GLU A 198 1.41 -14.22 -33.48
C GLU A 198 1.56 -12.69 -33.38
N ASP A 199 2.26 -12.23 -32.34
CA ASP A 199 2.53 -10.82 -32.07
C ASP A 199 1.30 -9.91 -31.87
N LEU A 200 0.14 -10.49 -31.51
CA LEU A 200 -1.09 -9.74 -31.27
C LEU A 200 -1.92 -10.37 -30.13
N GLU A 201 -2.04 -9.65 -29.02
CA GLU A 201 -2.96 -9.98 -27.95
C GLU A 201 -4.11 -8.98 -27.92
N VAL A 202 -5.34 -9.48 -27.91
CA VAL A 202 -6.55 -8.64 -27.89
C VAL A 202 -7.37 -8.97 -26.66
N THR A 203 -7.70 -7.95 -25.87
CA THR A 203 -8.64 -8.07 -24.75
C THR A 203 -9.83 -7.15 -24.99
N ILE A 204 -11.04 -7.71 -24.98
CA ILE A 204 -12.30 -6.97 -25.11
C ILE A 204 -13.01 -7.03 -23.77
N THR A 205 -13.24 -5.87 -23.17
CA THR A 205 -13.95 -5.71 -21.90
C THR A 205 -15.23 -4.93 -22.12
N ALA A 206 -16.35 -5.46 -21.61
CA ALA A 206 -17.63 -4.78 -21.61
C ALA A 206 -17.99 -4.36 -20.19
N GLU A 207 -18.19 -3.06 -19.96
CA GLU A 207 -18.52 -2.49 -18.66
C GLU A 207 -19.93 -1.88 -18.66
N GLU A 208 -20.68 -2.07 -17.60
CA GLU A 208 -22.01 -1.45 -17.43
C GLU A 208 -21.92 0.07 -17.25
N MET A 209 -22.78 0.83 -17.94
CA MET A 209 -22.89 2.28 -17.73
C MET A 209 -23.73 2.58 -16.49
N ARG A 210 -23.18 3.36 -15.54
CA ARG A 210 -23.88 3.70 -14.27
C ARG A 210 -25.23 4.39 -14.44
N LYS A 211 -25.45 5.10 -15.57
CA LYS A 211 -26.67 5.88 -15.82
C LYS A 211 -27.74 5.09 -16.56
N ASP A 212 -27.35 4.01 -17.25
CA ASP A 212 -28.26 3.22 -18.08
C ASP A 212 -27.76 1.76 -18.15
N PRO A 213 -28.36 0.84 -17.40
CA PRO A 213 -27.95 -0.57 -17.38
C PRO A 213 -28.23 -1.28 -18.71
N ALA A 214 -29.04 -0.71 -19.61
CA ALA A 214 -29.25 -1.24 -20.96
C ALA A 214 -28.12 -0.87 -21.93
N ARG A 215 -27.13 -0.07 -21.47
CA ARG A 215 -25.97 0.36 -22.25
C ARG A 215 -24.67 -0.01 -21.55
N CYS A 216 -23.68 -0.32 -22.36
CA CYS A 216 -22.33 -0.68 -21.92
C CYS A 216 -21.27 0.13 -22.66
N THR A 217 -20.11 0.22 -22.03
CA THR A 217 -18.87 0.71 -22.64
C THR A 217 -18.04 -0.50 -23.02
N LEU A 218 -17.64 -0.57 -24.29
CA LEU A 218 -16.71 -1.57 -24.80
C LEU A 218 -15.31 -0.95 -24.84
N ILE A 219 -14.36 -1.65 -24.24
CA ILE A 219 -12.95 -1.30 -24.23
C ILE A 219 -12.21 -2.43 -24.94
N VAL A 220 -11.62 -2.12 -26.08
CA VAL A 220 -10.78 -3.04 -26.85
C VAL A 220 -9.33 -2.65 -26.60
N GLU A 221 -8.61 -3.51 -25.90
CA GLU A 221 -7.19 -3.39 -25.65
C GLU A 221 -6.44 -4.26 -26.65
N VAL A 222 -5.52 -3.64 -27.38
CA VAL A 222 -4.65 -4.29 -28.35
C VAL A 222 -3.22 -4.15 -27.87
N ASP A 223 -2.62 -5.28 -27.47
CA ASP A 223 -1.22 -5.36 -27.10
C ASP A 223 -0.44 -6.05 -28.22
N ILE A 224 0.68 -5.44 -28.60
CA ILE A 224 1.54 -5.86 -29.71
C ILE A 224 2.96 -5.96 -29.15
N PRO A 225 3.36 -7.15 -28.67
CA PRO A 225 4.67 -7.34 -28.04
C PRO A 225 5.85 -6.82 -28.87
N GLY A 226 5.80 -6.95 -30.19
CA GLY A 226 6.79 -6.50 -31.15
C GLY A 226 6.97 -4.99 -31.23
N ARG A 227 6.02 -4.19 -30.72
CA ARG A 227 6.16 -2.73 -30.58
C ARG A 227 6.88 -2.31 -29.28
N GLY A 228 7.29 -3.28 -28.46
CA GLY A 228 7.98 -3.03 -27.19
C GLY A 228 7.05 -2.59 -26.05
N GLY A 229 5.74 -2.80 -26.20
CA GLY A 229 4.73 -2.45 -25.21
C GLY A 229 4.47 -0.95 -25.08
N TRP A 230 3.88 -0.55 -23.96
CA TRP A 230 3.61 0.85 -23.64
C TRP A 230 4.90 1.71 -23.70
N PRO A 231 4.88 2.90 -24.33
CA PRO A 231 3.74 3.65 -24.87
C PRO A 231 3.49 3.49 -26.39
N ASN A 232 4.10 2.48 -27.04
CA ASN A 232 4.12 2.38 -28.51
C ASN A 232 2.91 1.64 -29.10
N LEU A 233 1.80 1.57 -28.38
CA LEU A 233 0.61 0.79 -28.75
C LEU A 233 -0.45 1.59 -29.51
N ALA A 234 -0.19 2.87 -29.79
CA ALA A 234 -1.10 3.74 -30.52
C ALA A 234 -1.17 3.40 -32.01
N GLY A 235 -2.30 3.75 -32.63
CA GLY A 235 -2.43 3.74 -34.09
C GLY A 235 -2.86 2.40 -34.69
N THR A 236 -3.50 1.52 -33.92
CA THR A 236 -4.20 0.35 -34.47
C THR A 236 -5.67 0.70 -34.67
N GLU A 237 -6.19 0.46 -35.87
CA GLU A 237 -7.60 0.69 -36.20
C GLU A 237 -8.47 -0.47 -35.69
N VAL A 238 -9.50 -0.13 -34.91
CA VAL A 238 -10.52 -1.06 -34.41
C VAL A 238 -11.87 -0.60 -34.94
N ARG A 239 -12.53 -1.45 -35.73
CA ARG A 239 -13.89 -1.23 -36.23
C ARG A 239 -14.88 -2.12 -35.51
N LEU A 240 -15.98 -1.52 -35.09
CA LEU A 240 -17.10 -2.20 -34.46
C LEU A 240 -18.28 -2.26 -35.43
N ARG A 241 -18.76 -3.47 -35.72
CA ARG A 241 -19.92 -3.70 -36.58
C ARG A 241 -20.98 -4.54 -35.87
N ARG A 242 -22.22 -4.40 -36.33
CA ARG A 242 -23.36 -5.26 -35.98
C ARG A 242 -23.95 -5.83 -37.26
N GLY A 243 -23.60 -7.07 -37.59
CA GLY A 243 -23.83 -7.63 -38.92
C GLY A 243 -23.20 -6.75 -40.00
N GLU A 244 -24.00 -6.30 -40.98
CA GLU A 244 -23.52 -5.42 -42.05
C GLU A 244 -23.39 -3.94 -41.65
N GLN A 245 -24.00 -3.52 -40.53
CA GLN A 245 -24.00 -2.12 -40.08
C GLN A 245 -22.72 -1.78 -39.32
N GLU A 246 -21.99 -0.76 -39.75
CA GLU A 246 -20.88 -0.18 -38.96
C GLU A 246 -21.44 0.67 -37.81
N LEU A 247 -21.03 0.34 -36.58
CA LEU A 247 -21.38 1.09 -35.37
C LEU A 247 -20.36 2.19 -35.07
N GLY A 248 -19.10 1.97 -35.43
CA GLY A 248 -18.06 2.99 -35.35
C GLY A 248 -16.66 2.45 -35.61
N THR A 249 -15.73 3.36 -35.84
CA THR A 249 -14.31 3.09 -36.02
C THR A 249 -13.52 3.94 -35.03
N GLN A 250 -12.58 3.32 -34.30
CA GLN A 250 -11.72 3.97 -33.31
C GLN A 250 -10.27 3.55 -33.51
N TRP A 251 -9.35 4.38 -33.02
CA TRP A 251 -7.92 4.11 -33.05
C TRP A 251 -7.41 3.89 -31.64
N THR A 252 -6.49 2.95 -31.46
CA THR A 252 -5.86 2.71 -30.16
C THR A 252 -5.02 3.92 -29.73
N ASP A 253 -5.09 4.25 -28.45
CA ASP A 253 -4.25 5.26 -27.82
C ASP A 253 -2.86 4.71 -27.43
N ALA A 254 -2.04 5.49 -26.71
CA ALA A 254 -0.71 5.07 -26.27
C ALA A 254 -0.70 3.82 -25.37
N PHE A 255 -1.85 3.45 -24.79
CA PHE A 255 -2.05 2.25 -23.99
C PHE A 255 -2.62 1.08 -24.80
N GLY A 256 -2.85 1.25 -26.10
CA GLY A 256 -3.44 0.22 -26.94
C GLY A 256 -4.96 0.16 -26.82
N GLN A 257 -5.62 1.18 -26.26
CA GLN A 257 -7.05 1.13 -25.95
C GLN A 257 -7.89 1.87 -26.99
N ALA A 258 -8.96 1.21 -27.45
CA ALA A 258 -10.03 1.79 -28.25
C ALA A 258 -11.38 1.65 -27.51
N VAL A 259 -12.09 2.76 -27.31
CA VAL A 259 -13.29 2.81 -26.47
C VAL A 259 -14.54 3.16 -27.28
N PHE A 260 -15.58 2.34 -27.13
CA PHE A 260 -16.91 2.56 -27.70
C PHE A 260 -17.94 2.69 -26.56
N GLU A 261 -18.52 3.88 -26.42
CA GLU A 261 -19.50 4.16 -25.37
C GLU A 261 -20.94 4.05 -25.89
N GLY A 262 -21.86 3.61 -25.02
CA GLY A 262 -23.30 3.64 -25.30
C GLY A 262 -23.81 2.48 -26.17
N VAL A 263 -23.09 1.37 -26.21
CA VAL A 263 -23.50 0.17 -26.96
C VAL A 263 -24.60 -0.57 -26.20
N HIS A 264 -25.68 -0.94 -26.88
CA HIS A 264 -26.79 -1.66 -26.23
C HIS A 264 -26.33 -3.06 -25.81
N THR A 265 -26.67 -3.46 -24.58
CA THR A 265 -26.26 -4.76 -24.04
C THR A 265 -26.87 -5.94 -24.81
N GLU A 266 -28.04 -5.74 -25.43
CA GLU A 266 -28.70 -6.72 -26.29
C GLU A 266 -27.97 -6.94 -27.62
N ASP A 267 -27.28 -5.92 -28.13
CA ASP A 267 -26.55 -5.98 -29.39
C ASP A 267 -25.23 -6.76 -29.27
N LEU A 268 -24.73 -6.97 -28.04
CA LEU A 268 -23.44 -7.60 -27.77
C LEU A 268 -23.27 -8.96 -28.46
N ALA A 269 -24.35 -9.74 -28.54
CA ALA A 269 -24.34 -11.08 -29.15
C ALA A 269 -24.23 -11.07 -30.68
N HIS A 270 -24.22 -9.88 -31.30
CA HIS A 270 -24.20 -9.66 -32.74
C HIS A 270 -23.05 -8.76 -33.18
N LEU A 271 -22.11 -8.45 -32.27
CA LEU A 271 -21.00 -7.57 -32.55
C LEU A 271 -19.87 -8.32 -33.26
N VAL A 272 -19.28 -7.63 -34.23
CA VAL A 272 -18.08 -8.05 -34.95
C VAL A 272 -17.03 -6.97 -34.74
N PHE A 273 -15.88 -7.39 -34.23
CA PHE A 273 -14.70 -6.54 -34.06
C PHE A 273 -13.74 -6.84 -35.19
N GLU A 274 -13.45 -5.84 -36.03
CA GLU A 274 -12.40 -5.93 -37.04
C GLU A 274 -11.21 -5.09 -36.57
N ILE A 275 -10.07 -5.74 -36.37
CA ILE A 275 -8.84 -5.10 -35.92
C ILE A 275 -7.85 -5.18 -37.08
N ALA A 276 -7.40 -4.02 -37.57
CA ALA A 276 -6.49 -3.96 -38.71
C ALA A 276 -5.20 -4.76 -38.43
N PRO A 277 -4.59 -5.42 -39.45
CA PRO A 277 -3.31 -6.09 -39.26
C PRO A 277 -2.31 -5.12 -38.70
N VAL A 278 -1.46 -5.65 -37.82
CA VAL A 278 -0.21 -5.01 -37.47
C VAL A 278 0.68 -5.09 -38.70
N GLN A 279 0.58 -4.11 -39.60
CA GLN A 279 1.68 -3.86 -40.50
C GLN A 279 2.86 -3.45 -39.62
N GLY A 280 3.87 -4.31 -39.57
CA GLY A 280 5.23 -3.87 -39.25
C GLY A 280 5.67 -2.77 -40.23
N PRO A 281 6.73 -2.03 -39.90
CA PRO A 281 7.21 -0.90 -40.71
C PRO A 281 7.37 -1.22 -42.21
#